data_AF-A0A941NW80-F1
#
_entry.id   AF-A0A941NW80-F1
#
_cell.length_a   1.000
_cell.length_b   1.000
_cell.length_c   1.000
_cell.angle_alpha   90.00
_cell.angle_beta   90.00
_cell.angle_gamma   90.00
#
_symmetry.space_group_name_H-M   'P 1'
#
loop_
_entity.id
_entity.type
_entity.pdbx_description
1 polymer ?
#
loop_
_entity_poly.entity_id
_entity_poly.type
_entity_poly.pdbx_seq_one_letter_code
_entity_poly.pdbx_strand_id
1 'polypeptide(L)' 'MNTINEKENLSTNEKSAVSAGVNLAIIIGTILFPVIGIAMGFTYFRKDNPVAKKAGRNWLILGVLMFIVNIALVSTMK' A
#
# COMPACT_ATOMS: atom_id res chain seq x y z
N MET A 1 25.61 -23.49 45.75
CA MET A 1 25.23 -22.08 46.01
C MET A 1 25.77 -21.26 44.84
N ASN A 2 24.85 -20.73 44.01
CA ASN A 2 24.97 -19.52 43.16
C ASN A 2 26.16 -19.43 42.16
N THR A 3 26.00 -19.10 40.88
CA THR A 3 24.94 -18.38 40.17
C THR A 3 24.89 -18.78 38.70
N ILE A 4 23.67 -19.04 38.26
CA ILE A 4 23.19 -18.96 36.89
C ILE A 4 23.49 -17.52 36.41
N ASN A 5 24.42 -17.34 35.48
CA ASN A 5 24.63 -16.04 34.85
C ASN A 5 24.62 -16.20 33.32
N GLU A 6 23.71 -15.44 32.74
CA GLU A 6 23.86 -14.79 31.44
C GLU A 6 23.75 -15.67 30.19
N LYS A 7 22.63 -16.38 30.07
CA LYS A 7 22.04 -16.67 28.74
C LYS A 7 20.62 -16.12 28.63
N GLU A 8 20.40 -14.90 29.11
CA GLU A 8 19.29 -14.08 28.61
C GLU A 8 19.70 -13.49 27.25
N ASN A 9 19.89 -14.35 26.25
CA ASN A 9 19.61 -13.94 24.87
C ASN A 9 18.09 -13.99 24.72
N LEU A 10 17.43 -13.07 25.41
CA LEU A 10 16.05 -12.70 25.16
C LEU A 10 16.05 -11.89 23.86
N SER A 11 16.42 -12.55 22.75
CA SER A 11 15.93 -12.13 21.46
C SER A 11 14.45 -12.47 21.47
N THR A 12 13.66 -11.61 22.08
CA THR A 12 12.25 -11.41 21.76
C THR A 12 12.20 -11.08 20.28
N ASN A 13 12.35 -12.13 19.48
CA ASN A 13 11.97 -12.16 18.10
C ASN A 13 10.46 -12.12 18.14
N GLU A 14 9.92 -10.92 18.36
CA GLU A 14 8.63 -10.56 17.82
C GLU A 14 8.80 -10.69 16.31
N LYS A 15 8.70 -11.94 15.87
CA LYS A 15 8.72 -12.33 14.48
C LYS A 15 7.47 -11.71 13.93
N SER A 16 7.60 -10.45 13.48
CA SER A 16 6.56 -9.74 12.76
C SER A 16 5.91 -10.77 11.86
N ALA A 17 4.59 -10.95 12.00
CA ALA A 17 3.83 -12.00 11.30
C ALA A 17 4.03 -11.97 9.77
N VAL A 18 4.63 -10.88 9.29
CA VAL A 18 5.00 -10.59 7.91
C VAL A 18 6.50 -10.26 7.86
N SER A 19 7.22 -10.88 6.92
CA SER A 19 8.64 -10.55 6.64
C SER A 19 8.81 -9.06 6.34
N ALA A 20 9.92 -8.46 6.79
CA ALA A 20 10.24 -7.04 6.55
C ALA A 20 10.18 -6.67 5.05
N GLY A 21 10.62 -7.58 4.16
CA GLY A 21 10.55 -7.35 2.72
C GLY A 21 9.12 -7.33 2.17
N VAL A 22 8.23 -8.16 2.73
CA VAL A 22 6.81 -8.18 2.34
C VAL A 22 6.11 -6.90 2.82
N ASN A 23 6.40 -6.45 4.04
CA ASN A 23 5.88 -5.19 4.56
C ASN A 23 6.32 -4.00 3.69
N LEU A 24 7.61 -3.94 3.31
CA LEU A 24 8.13 -2.92 2.42
C LEU A 24 7.47 -2.95 1.03
N ALA A 25 7.28 -4.15 0.45
CA ALA A 25 6.61 -4.30 -0.83
C ALA A 25 5.15 -3.85 -0.78
N ILE A 26 4.44 -4.12 0.32
CA ILE A 26 3.07 -3.64 0.53
C ILE A 26 3.05 -2.12 0.55
N ILE A 27 3.93 -1.46 1.32
CA ILE A 27 4.01 0.00 1.40
C ILE A 27 4.27 0.63 0.03
N ILE A 28 5.24 0.08 -0.72
CA ILE A 28 5.57 0.58 -2.05
C ILE A 28 4.38 0.38 -3.01
N GLY A 29 3.76 -0.80 -2.98
CA GLY A 29 2.61 -1.13 -3.82
C GLY A 29 1.39 -0.26 -3.55
N THR A 30 1.07 0.00 -2.28
CA THR A 30 -0.08 0.83 -1.88
C THR A 30 0.10 2.30 -2.26
N ILE A 31 1.34 2.80 -2.34
CA ILE A 31 1.62 4.17 -2.79
C ILE A 31 1.64 4.27 -4.31
N LEU A 32 2.27 3.32 -5.01
CA LEU A 32 2.42 3.37 -6.46
C LEU A 32 1.11 3.09 -7.20
N PHE A 33 0.28 2.17 -6.69
CA PHE A 33 -0.94 1.75 -7.38
C PHE A 33 -1.96 2.89 -7.60
N PRO A 34 -2.28 3.74 -6.60
CA PRO A 34 -3.12 4.92 -6.80
C PRO A 34 -2.54 5.92 -7.80
N VAL A 35 -1.22 6.16 -7.75
CA VAL A 35 -0.53 7.10 -8.65
C VAL A 35 -0.64 6.64 -10.10
N ILE A 36 -0.37 5.35 -10.35
CA ILE A 36 -0.49 4.74 -11.67
C ILE A 36 -1.95 4.81 -12.15
N GLY A 37 -2.92 4.53 -11.27
CA GLY A 37 -4.33 4.57 -11.61
C GLY A 37 -4.79 5.97 -12.04
N ILE A 38 -4.34 7.01 -11.34
CA ILE A 38 -4.62 8.41 -11.69
C ILE A 38 -3.92 8.78 -13.01
N ALA A 39 -2.64 8.42 -13.19
CA ALA A 39 -1.87 8.73 -14.40
C ALA A 39 -2.46 8.07 -15.66
N MET A 40 -2.81 6.78 -15.59
CA MET A 40 -3.50 6.09 -16.67
C MET A 40 -4.89 6.69 -16.91
N GLY A 41 -5.64 6.96 -15.84
CA GLY A 41 -6.95 7.59 -15.93
C GLY A 41 -6.89 8.92 -16.70
N PHE A 42 -5.94 9.78 -16.35
CA PHE A 42 -5.74 11.08 -17.01
C PHE A 42 -5.29 10.94 -18.46
N THR A 43 -4.38 10.01 -18.74
CA THR A 43 -3.88 9.74 -20.10
C THR A 43 -5.00 9.28 -21.04
N TYR A 44 -5.85 8.36 -20.59
CA TYR A 44 -6.97 7.87 -21.39
C TYR A 44 -8.13 8.87 -21.46
N PHE A 45 -8.35 9.67 -20.41
CA PHE A 45 -9.40 10.69 -20.40
C PHE A 45 -9.15 11.82 -21.39
N ARG A 46 -7.89 12.12 -21.70
CA ARG A 46 -7.47 13.13 -22.68
C ARG A 46 -7.62 12.70 -24.14
N LYS A 47 -7.94 11.44 -24.42
CA LYS A 47 -8.14 10.97 -25.79
C LYS A 47 -9.52 11.37 -26.32
N ASP A 48 -9.61 11.75 -27.59
CA ASP A 48 -10.88 12.14 -28.24
C ASP A 48 -11.84 10.96 -28.48
N ASN A 49 -11.31 9.73 -28.46
CA ASN A 49 -12.13 8.54 -28.62
C ASN A 49 -13.06 8.34 -27.40
N PRO A 50 -14.39 8.23 -27.58
CA PRO A 50 -15.36 8.15 -26.48
C PRO A 50 -15.18 6.89 -25.62
N VAL A 51 -14.71 5.78 -26.22
CA VAL A 51 -14.45 4.52 -25.51
C VAL A 51 -13.22 4.67 -24.60
N ALA A 52 -12.15 5.27 -25.12
CA ALA A 52 -10.94 5.54 -24.35
C ALA A 52 -11.23 6.51 -23.19
N LYS A 53 -12.05 7.53 -23.42
CA LYS A 53 -12.44 8.50 -22.39
C LYS A 53 -13.26 7.87 -21.27
N LYS A 54 -14.13 6.90 -21.59
CA LYS A 54 -14.89 6.14 -20.59
C LYS A 54 -13.95 5.27 -19.74
N ALA A 55 -13.01 4.58 -20.37
CA ALA A 55 -11.98 3.80 -19.69
C ALA A 55 -11.12 4.69 -18.77
N GLY A 56 -10.69 5.86 -19.26
CA GLY A 56 -9.92 6.83 -18.48
C GLY A 56 -10.68 7.34 -17.25
N ARG A 57 -11.97 7.62 -17.39
CA ARG A 57 -12.82 8.03 -16.25
C ARG A 57 -12.93 6.93 -15.20
N ASN A 58 -13.13 5.68 -15.62
CA ASN A 58 -13.17 4.53 -14.71
C ASN A 58 -11.83 4.33 -13.98
N TRP A 59 -10.71 4.44 -14.71
CA TRP A 59 -9.36 4.34 -14.12
C TRP A 59 -9.08 5.49 -13.14
N LEU A 60 -9.51 6.70 -13.46
CA LEU A 60 -9.37 7.86 -12.57
C LEU A 60 -10.20 7.68 -11.30
N ILE A 61 -11.44 7.22 -11.43
CA ILE A 61 -12.31 6.90 -10.29
C ILE A 61 -11.68 5.80 -9.44
N LEU A 62 -11.17 4.73 -10.05
CA LEU A 62 -10.52 3.63 -9.34
C LEU A 62 -9.29 4.11 -8.56
N GLY A 63 -8.42 4.91 -9.18
CA GLY A 63 -7.22 5.45 -8.54
C GLY A 63 -7.55 6.37 -7.37
N VAL A 64 -8.50 7.29 -7.55
CA VAL A 64 -8.97 8.20 -6.48
C VAL A 64 -9.66 7.43 -5.36
N LEU A 65 -10.53 6.48 -5.69
CA LEU A 65 -11.22 5.65 -4.70
C LEU A 65 -10.23 4.84 -3.86
N MET A 66 -9.24 4.20 -4.49
CA MET A 66 -8.19 3.45 -3.80
C MET A 66 -7.33 4.34 -2.90
N PHE A 67 -7.09 5.59 -3.31
CA PHE A 67 -6.41 6.57 -2.48
C PHE A 67 -7.22 6.93 -1.23
N ILE A 68 -8.51 7.22 -1.40
CA ILE A 68 -9.43 7.52 -0.29
C ILE A 68 -9.53 6.33 0.66
N VAL A 69 -9.68 5.10 0.13
CA VAL A 69 -9.76 3.88 0.95
C VAL A 69 -8.48 3.68 1.74
N ASN A 70 -7.29 3.88 1.15
CA ASN A 70 -6.02 3.80 1.88
C ASN A 70 -5.97 4.81 3.04
N ILE A 71 -6.33 6.07 2.80
CA ILE A 71 -6.36 7.10 3.84
C ILE A 71 -7.35 6.72 4.94
N ALA A 72 -8.56 6.28 4.57
CA ALA A 72 -9.58 5.87 5.52
C ALA A 72 -9.10 4.69 6.37
N LEU A 73 -8.49 3.68 5.77
CA LEU A 73 -7.96 2.51 6.47
C LEU A 73 -6.89 2.91 7.49
N VAL A 74 -5.92 3.74 7.07
CA VAL A 74 -4.89 4.29 7.96
C VAL A 74 -5.50 5.16 9.07
N SER A 75 -6.55 5.93 8.77
CA SER A 75 -7.23 6.78 9.74
C SER A 75 -8.04 5.98 10.77
N THR A 76 -8.58 4.81 10.42
CA THR A 76 -9.34 3.94 11.34
C THR A 76 -8.47 3.09 12.25
N MET A 77 -7.19 2.95 11.90
CA MET A 77 -6.19 2.23 12.70
C MET A 77 -5.49 3.13 13.73
N LYS A 78 -5.99 4.35 13.92
CA LYS A 78 -5.51 5.35 14.87
C LYS A 78 -6.42 5.39 16.08
#